data_AF-A0AAE3FEX0-F1
#
_entry.id   AF-A0AAE3FEX0-F1
#
_cell.length_a   1.000
_cell.length_b   1.000
_cell.length_c   1.000
_cell.angle_alpha   90.00
_cell.angle_beta   90.00
_cell.angle_gamma   90.00
#
_symmetry.space_group_name_H-M   'P 1'
#
loop_
_entity.id
_entity.type
_entity.pdbx_description
1 polymer ?
#
loop_
_entity_poly.entity_id
_entity_poly.type
_entity_poly.pdbx_seq_one_letter_code
_entity_poly.pdbx_strand_id
1 'polypeptide(L)'
;MLCLYGFIRALDEGEKLRNMRSEYAILPVPKFDAAQKEYYCPVSVYSNNLISVPYHAEDTDRTGVIIEALSAESYYSVNPEFYDKVLDNKIARDEETKKMLDIIFDSRLYDLGEFYGLAYFSDKIRGVTGHSYELTGIAKTSDIASFYETYRPLLEAALKDLIRVVDDWNSNAGK
;
A
#
# COMPACT_ATOMS: atom_id res chain seq x y z
N MET A 1 9.71 8.79 -13.38
CA MET A 1 9.62 8.24 -12.01
C MET A 1 8.16 8.31 -11.57
N LEU A 2 7.37 7.31 -11.98
CA LEU A 2 5.90 7.30 -11.83
C LEU A 2 5.41 6.22 -10.85
N CYS A 3 6.30 5.63 -10.05
CA CYS A 3 5.96 4.50 -9.17
C CYS A 3 5.39 4.90 -7.78
N LEU A 4 4.73 6.06 -7.63
CA LEU A 4 4.24 6.49 -6.30
C LEU A 4 2.71 6.61 -6.13
N TYR A 5 1.91 6.16 -7.08
CA TYR A 5 0.43 6.25 -7.00
C TYR A 5 -0.21 4.94 -7.45
N GLY A 6 0.03 3.89 -6.68
CA GLY A 6 -0.36 2.51 -7.00
C GLY A 6 -1.88 2.29 -6.97
N PHE A 7 -2.37 1.64 -8.03
CA PHE A 7 -3.70 1.09 -8.25
C PHE A 7 -4.80 2.02 -8.80
N ILE A 8 -5.43 2.92 -8.03
CA ILE A 8 -6.56 3.72 -8.56
C ILE A 8 -6.10 4.66 -9.70
N ARG A 9 -4.91 5.24 -9.55
CA ARG A 9 -4.34 6.10 -10.60
C ARG A 9 -3.87 5.29 -11.82
N ALA A 10 -3.48 4.03 -11.67
CA ALA A 10 -3.15 3.19 -12.83
C ALA A 10 -4.39 2.87 -13.68
N LEU A 11 -5.58 2.78 -13.07
CA LEU A 11 -6.85 2.66 -13.80
C LEU A 11 -7.21 3.98 -14.50
N ASP A 12 -7.15 5.10 -13.79
CA ASP A 12 -7.47 6.44 -14.33
C ASP A 12 -6.48 6.87 -15.43
N GLU A 13 -5.18 6.69 -15.20
CA GLU A 13 -4.16 6.92 -16.21
C GLU A 13 -4.23 5.87 -17.33
N GLY A 14 -4.55 4.61 -17.03
CA GLY A 14 -4.78 3.58 -18.06
C GLY A 14 -5.91 3.95 -19.01
N GLU A 15 -6.99 4.53 -18.50
CA GLU A 15 -8.08 5.07 -19.31
C GLU A 15 -7.65 6.28 -20.15
N LYS A 16 -6.90 7.23 -19.57
CA LYS A 16 -6.34 8.39 -20.30
C LYS A 16 -5.35 7.97 -21.39
N LEU A 17 -4.52 6.98 -21.10
CA LEU A 17 -3.51 6.42 -22.00
C LEU A 17 -4.14 5.46 -23.02
N ARG A 18 -5.41 5.06 -22.85
CA ARG A 18 -6.11 4.14 -23.77
C ARG A 18 -6.14 4.63 -25.22
N ASN A 19 -6.30 5.94 -25.41
CA ASN A 19 -6.36 6.54 -26.75
C ASN A 19 -5.00 6.99 -27.28
N MET A 20 -3.92 6.76 -26.53
CA MET A 20 -2.58 7.13 -26.96
C MET A 20 -2.10 6.20 -28.09
N ARG A 21 -1.50 6.81 -29.12
CA ARG A 21 -0.93 6.07 -30.26
C ARG A 21 0.37 5.35 -29.93
N SER A 22 1.13 5.84 -28.95
CA SER A 22 2.38 5.21 -28.54
C SER A 22 2.12 3.99 -27.65
N GLU A 23 2.99 3.00 -27.76
CA GLU A 23 3.00 1.85 -26.88
C GLU A 23 3.48 2.24 -25.48
N TYR A 24 2.87 1.63 -24.45
CA TYR A 24 3.28 1.73 -23.07
C TYR A 24 3.08 0.38 -22.39
N ALA A 25 3.82 0.14 -21.32
CA ALA A 25 3.71 -1.07 -20.51
C ALA A 25 3.42 -0.70 -19.05
N ILE A 26 2.68 -1.57 -18.37
CA ILE A 26 2.52 -1.53 -16.92
C ILE A 26 3.56 -2.50 -16.35
N LEU A 27 4.39 -2.01 -15.44
CA LEU A 27 5.47 -2.79 -14.85
C LEU A 27 5.32 -2.83 -13.33
N PRO A 28 5.70 -3.95 -12.68
CA PRO A 28 5.81 -3.99 -11.23
C PRO A 28 6.88 -3.02 -10.73
N VAL A 29 6.82 -2.70 -9.43
CA VAL A 29 7.88 -1.93 -8.79
C VAL A 29 9.21 -2.68 -8.97
N PRO A 30 10.27 -2.04 -9.47
CA PRO A 30 11.55 -2.70 -9.67
C PRO A 30 12.06 -3.30 -8.36
N LYS A 31 12.70 -4.46 -8.46
CA LYS A 31 13.47 -5.01 -7.35
C LYS A 31 14.59 -4.05 -6.97
N PHE A 32 14.92 -4.01 -5.69
CA PHE A 32 16.00 -3.16 -5.20
C PHE A 32 17.35 -3.54 -5.82
N ASP A 33 17.62 -4.84 -5.91
CA ASP A 33 18.80 -5.41 -6.55
C ASP A 33 18.51 -6.79 -7.15
N ALA A 34 19.52 -7.39 -7.78
CA ALA A 34 19.43 -8.71 -8.41
C ALA A 34 19.37 -9.88 -7.40
N ALA A 35 19.73 -9.66 -6.13
CA ALA A 35 19.67 -10.69 -5.10
C ALA A 35 18.26 -10.85 -4.51
N GLN A 36 17.41 -9.83 -4.65
CA GLN A 36 16.00 -9.89 -4.24
C GLN A 36 15.20 -10.93 -5.05
N LYS A 37 14.70 -11.96 -4.36
CA LYS A 37 13.97 -13.08 -4.99
C LYS A 37 12.59 -12.69 -5.48
N GLU A 38 11.80 -12.04 -4.62
CA GLU A 38 10.41 -11.67 -4.89
C GLU A 38 10.28 -10.20 -5.28
N TYR A 39 9.17 -9.84 -5.90
CA TYR A 39 8.77 -8.44 -6.04
C TYR A 39 8.14 -7.94 -4.74
N TYR A 40 8.17 -6.63 -4.50
CA TYR A 40 7.44 -5.99 -3.41
C TYR A 40 6.77 -4.73 -3.95
N CYS A 41 5.44 -4.81 -4.13
CA CYS A 41 4.63 -3.71 -4.66
C CYS A 41 3.84 -3.06 -3.52
N PRO A 42 4.31 -1.93 -2.94
CA PRO A 42 3.64 -1.29 -1.83
C PRO A 42 2.26 -0.75 -2.22
N VAL A 43 1.27 -1.00 -1.36
CA VAL A 43 -0.08 -0.42 -1.49
C VAL A 43 -0.08 0.99 -0.92
N SER A 44 -0.60 1.95 -1.68
CA SER A 44 -0.64 3.36 -1.26
C SER A 44 -1.59 3.57 -0.07
N VAL A 45 -1.15 4.32 0.94
CA VAL A 45 -2.00 4.76 2.06
C VAL A 45 -3.04 5.82 1.65
N TYR A 46 -2.87 6.47 0.50
CA TYR A 46 -3.73 7.58 0.04
C TYR A 46 -4.80 7.13 -0.96
N SER A 47 -4.80 5.86 -1.37
CA SER A 47 -5.69 5.33 -2.41
C SER A 47 -6.26 3.96 -2.06
N ASN A 48 -6.17 3.57 -0.79
CA ASN A 48 -6.85 2.37 -0.30
C ASN A 48 -8.23 2.72 0.29
N ASN A 49 -9.10 1.72 0.32
CA ASN A 49 -10.36 1.79 1.05
C ASN A 49 -10.21 0.95 2.30
N LEU A 50 -10.46 1.55 3.47
CA LEU A 50 -10.48 0.87 4.76
C LEU A 50 -11.91 0.83 5.27
N ILE A 51 -12.30 -0.32 5.84
CA ILE A 51 -13.52 -0.43 6.62
C ILE A 51 -13.16 -0.10 8.08
N SER A 52 -13.92 0.79 8.72
CA SER A 52 -13.70 1.17 10.11
C SER A 52 -14.97 0.95 10.92
N VAL A 53 -14.80 0.41 12.13
CA VAL A 53 -15.88 0.23 13.11
C VAL A 53 -15.80 1.34 14.15
N PRO A 54 -16.87 2.12 14.39
CA PRO A 54 -16.88 3.13 15.44
C PRO A 54 -16.61 2.53 16.82
N TYR A 55 -15.86 3.24 17.66
CA TYR A 55 -15.55 2.79 19.02
C TYR A 55 -16.79 2.51 19.89
N HIS A 56 -17.90 3.21 19.61
CA HIS A 56 -19.17 3.03 20.34
C HIS A 56 -20.12 2.01 19.69
N ALA A 57 -19.63 1.16 18.77
CA ALA A 57 -20.45 0.09 18.21
C ALA A 57 -20.91 -0.86 19.34
N GLU A 58 -22.22 -1.06 19.45
CA GLU A 58 -22.81 -1.82 20.56
C GLU A 58 -22.55 -3.33 20.47
N ASP A 59 -22.45 -3.86 19.24
CA ASP A 59 -22.29 -5.28 18.96
C ASP A 59 -21.13 -5.49 17.97
N THR A 60 -19.90 -5.47 18.50
CA THR A 60 -18.67 -5.62 17.72
C THR A 60 -18.51 -7.03 17.15
N ASP A 61 -19.04 -8.04 17.83
CA ASP A 61 -18.93 -9.44 17.39
C ASP A 61 -19.77 -9.67 16.13
N ARG A 62 -21.04 -9.25 16.15
CA ARG A 62 -21.89 -9.30 14.94
C ARG A 62 -21.32 -8.43 13.83
N THR A 63 -20.81 -7.25 14.15
CA THR A 63 -20.21 -6.35 13.17
C THR A 63 -19.01 -7.01 12.49
N GLY A 64 -18.11 -7.64 13.26
CA GLY A 64 -16.97 -8.38 12.75
C GLY A 64 -17.39 -9.53 11.84
N VAL A 65 -18.37 -10.34 12.25
CA VAL A 65 -18.91 -11.44 11.43
C VAL A 65 -19.49 -10.95 10.11
N ILE A 66 -20.22 -9.84 10.11
CA ILE A 66 -20.79 -9.26 8.88
C ILE A 66 -19.68 -8.75 7.96
N ILE A 67 -18.68 -8.04 8.49
CA ILE A 67 -17.56 -7.53 7.69
C ILE A 67 -16.78 -8.68 7.07
N GLU A 68 -16.52 -9.75 7.83
CA GLU A 68 -15.85 -10.95 7.33
C GLU A 68 -16.65 -11.61 6.21
N ALA A 69 -17.96 -11.80 6.40
CA ALA A 69 -18.83 -12.40 5.40
C ALA A 69 -18.89 -11.57 4.10
N LEU A 70 -18.99 -10.24 4.22
CA LEU A 70 -18.96 -9.34 3.06
C LEU A 70 -17.61 -9.37 2.33
N SER A 71 -16.52 -9.43 3.09
CA SER A 71 -15.16 -9.47 2.53
C SER A 71 -14.91 -10.80 1.81
N ALA A 72 -15.33 -11.92 2.41
CA ALA A 72 -15.28 -13.23 1.80
C ALA A 72 -16.11 -13.30 0.52
N GLU A 73 -17.36 -12.82 0.55
CA GLU A 73 -18.21 -12.81 -0.64
C GLU A 73 -17.63 -11.91 -1.75
N SER A 74 -17.09 -10.74 -1.40
CA SER A 74 -16.39 -9.86 -2.35
C SER A 74 -15.17 -10.55 -2.98
N TYR A 75 -14.45 -11.37 -2.21
CA TYR A 75 -13.30 -12.12 -2.72
C TYR A 75 -13.71 -13.14 -3.80
N TYR A 76 -14.87 -13.78 -3.65
CA TYR A 76 -15.34 -14.78 -4.62
C TYR A 76 -16.15 -14.19 -5.78
N SER A 77 -16.84 -13.06 -5.57
CA SER A 77 -17.74 -12.48 -6.58
C SER A 77 -17.13 -11.28 -7.30
N VAL A 78 -16.70 -10.26 -6.55
CA VAL A 78 -16.24 -8.98 -7.11
C VAL A 78 -14.82 -9.07 -7.65
N ASN A 79 -13.91 -9.73 -6.92
CA ASN A 79 -12.52 -9.79 -7.32
C ASN A 79 -12.34 -10.44 -8.71
N PRO A 80 -12.84 -11.66 -8.99
CA PRO A 80 -12.64 -12.29 -10.30
C PRO A 80 -13.19 -11.43 -11.44
N GLU A 81 -14.39 -10.87 -11.25
CA GLU A 81 -15.02 -9.99 -12.24
C GLU A 81 -14.24 -8.69 -12.47
N PHE A 82 -13.63 -8.14 -11.42
CA PHE A 82 -12.76 -6.98 -11.54
C PHE A 82 -11.47 -7.30 -12.33
N TYR A 83 -10.83 -8.45 -12.06
CA TYR A 83 -9.65 -8.90 -12.81
C TYR A 83 -10.01 -9.15 -14.29
N ASP A 84 -11.02 -9.98 -14.55
CA ASP A 84 -11.34 -10.46 -15.90
C ASP A 84 -12.00 -9.38 -16.78
N LYS A 85 -12.84 -8.50 -16.20
CA LYS A 85 -13.58 -7.52 -17.02
C LYS A 85 -12.96 -6.14 -17.02
N VAL A 86 -12.34 -5.69 -15.93
CA VAL A 86 -11.79 -4.33 -15.87
C VAL A 86 -10.35 -4.33 -16.32
N LEU A 87 -9.51 -5.19 -15.75
CA LEU A 87 -8.09 -5.18 -16.07
C LEU A 87 -7.83 -5.78 -17.45
N ASP A 88 -8.41 -6.95 -17.73
CA ASP A 88 -8.18 -7.69 -18.98
C ASP A 88 -8.74 -7.00 -20.24
N ASN A 89 -9.84 -6.26 -20.12
CA ASN A 89 -10.49 -5.63 -21.29
C ASN A 89 -10.27 -4.12 -21.41
N LYS A 90 -9.98 -3.41 -20.32
CA LYS A 90 -9.79 -1.95 -20.38
C LYS A 90 -8.33 -1.51 -20.30
N ILE A 91 -7.45 -2.29 -19.68
CA ILE A 91 -6.11 -1.83 -19.27
C ILE A 91 -5.00 -2.70 -19.84
N ALA A 92 -5.10 -4.01 -19.70
CA ALA A 92 -4.20 -4.96 -20.33
C ALA A 92 -4.51 -5.02 -21.83
N ARG A 93 -3.55 -4.60 -22.65
CA ARG A 93 -3.66 -4.64 -24.11
C ARG A 93 -3.12 -5.95 -24.69
N ASP A 94 -2.29 -6.64 -23.92
CA ASP A 94 -1.53 -7.80 -24.30
C ASP A 94 -1.33 -8.73 -23.08
N GLU A 95 -1.00 -9.98 -23.36
CA GLU A 95 -0.78 -11.02 -22.35
C GLU A 95 0.43 -10.74 -21.44
N GLU A 96 1.42 -9.97 -21.89
CA GLU A 96 2.58 -9.62 -21.06
C GLU A 96 2.18 -8.61 -19.97
N THR A 97 1.31 -7.66 -20.30
CA THR A 97 0.74 -6.72 -19.33
C THR A 97 -0.07 -7.46 -18.26
N LYS A 98 -0.80 -8.52 -18.62
CA LYS A 98 -1.52 -9.36 -17.63
C LYS A 98 -0.57 -10.02 -16.65
N LYS A 99 0.51 -10.64 -17.14
CA LYS A 99 1.56 -11.22 -16.29
C LYS A 99 2.19 -10.19 -15.34
N MET A 100 2.41 -8.96 -15.81
CA MET A 100 2.94 -7.90 -14.96
C MET A 100 1.95 -7.48 -13.88
N LEU A 101 0.65 -7.43 -14.21
CA LEU A 101 -0.41 -7.18 -13.26
C LEU A 101 -0.50 -8.30 -12.21
N ASP A 102 -0.44 -9.57 -12.62
CA ASP A 102 -0.40 -10.72 -11.69
C ASP A 102 0.75 -10.57 -10.68
N ILE A 103 1.96 -10.23 -11.15
CA ILE A 103 3.11 -9.95 -10.26
C ILE A 103 2.78 -8.82 -9.29
N ILE A 104 2.21 -7.70 -9.76
CA ILE A 104 1.85 -6.55 -8.90
C ILE A 104 0.89 -6.98 -7.79
N PHE A 105 -0.10 -7.81 -8.11
CA PHE A 105 -1.11 -8.24 -7.16
C PHE A 105 -0.60 -9.30 -6.20
N ASP A 106 0.15 -10.27 -6.68
CA ASP A 106 0.71 -11.33 -5.84
C ASP A 106 1.80 -10.80 -4.89
N SER A 107 2.44 -9.69 -5.25
CA SER A 107 3.51 -9.06 -4.45
C SER A 107 3.07 -7.83 -3.66
N ARG A 108 1.76 -7.64 -3.42
CA ARG A 108 1.26 -6.52 -2.61
C ARG A 108 1.89 -6.51 -1.22
N LEU A 109 2.47 -5.36 -0.86
CA LEU A 109 3.09 -5.12 0.44
C LEU A 109 2.34 -4.00 1.17
N TYR A 110 1.99 -4.24 2.43
CA TYR A 110 1.42 -3.21 3.31
C TYR A 110 2.51 -2.76 4.30
N ASP A 111 2.97 -1.51 4.16
CA ASP A 111 3.96 -0.93 5.07
C ASP A 111 3.27 -0.43 6.34
N LEU A 112 3.38 -1.18 7.43
CA LEU A 112 2.77 -0.82 8.71
C LEU A 112 3.31 0.50 9.28
N GLY A 113 4.55 0.88 8.93
CA GLY A 113 5.14 2.15 9.31
C GLY A 113 4.43 3.33 8.67
N GLU A 114 4.03 3.19 7.41
CA GLU A 114 3.23 4.19 6.71
C GLU A 114 1.75 4.14 7.14
N PHE A 115 1.16 2.95 7.22
CA PHE A 115 -0.26 2.76 7.55
C PHE A 115 -0.65 3.25 8.94
N TYR A 116 0.17 2.94 9.96
CA TYR A 116 -0.08 3.40 11.33
C TYR A 116 0.64 4.71 11.67
N GLY A 117 1.38 5.28 10.72
CA GLY A 117 2.15 6.50 10.92
C GLY A 117 3.13 6.36 12.09
N LEU A 118 3.89 5.26 12.16
CA LEU A 118 4.77 4.96 13.30
C LEU A 118 5.72 6.13 13.57
N ALA A 119 5.55 6.75 14.74
CA ALA A 119 6.28 7.94 15.17
C ALA A 119 6.25 9.13 14.18
N TYR A 120 5.26 9.19 13.28
CA TYR A 120 5.19 10.13 12.16
C TYR A 120 6.46 10.15 11.28
N PHE A 121 7.20 9.04 11.25
CA PHE A 121 8.53 8.99 10.64
C PHE A 121 8.50 9.37 9.16
N SER A 122 7.53 8.85 8.39
CA SER A 122 7.35 9.12 6.97
C SER A 122 7.10 10.61 6.66
N ASP A 123 6.31 11.30 7.48
CA ASP A 123 6.08 12.74 7.32
C ASP A 123 7.29 13.57 7.73
N LYS A 124 7.98 13.16 8.79
CA LYS A 124 9.14 13.89 9.30
C LYS A 124 10.36 13.74 8.40
N ILE A 125 10.58 12.57 7.81
CA ILE A 125 11.70 12.34 6.88
C ILE A 125 11.50 13.10 5.56
N ARG A 126 10.24 13.26 5.11
CA ARG A 126 9.90 14.14 3.99
C ARG A 126 10.38 15.57 4.26
N GLY A 127 10.12 16.10 5.46
CA GLY A 127 10.57 17.44 5.85
C GLY A 127 12.09 17.63 5.88
N VAL A 128 12.85 16.56 6.14
CA VAL A 128 14.32 16.58 6.12
C VAL A 128 14.86 16.51 4.69
N THR A 129 14.19 15.77 3.81
CA THR A 129 14.65 15.49 2.43
C THR A 129 14.11 16.44 1.37
N GLY A 130 13.32 17.47 1.72
CA GLY A 130 12.87 18.50 0.79
C GLY A 130 11.52 19.11 1.17
N HIS A 131 11.23 20.33 0.71
CA HIS A 131 9.96 21.01 1.01
C HIS A 131 8.75 20.17 0.59
N SER A 132 7.87 19.94 1.56
CA SER A 132 6.82 18.92 1.61
C SER A 132 5.72 18.99 0.53
N TYR A 133 5.85 19.84 -0.49
CA TYR A 133 4.79 20.10 -1.46
C TYR A 133 5.25 20.16 -2.94
N GLU A 134 6.55 20.35 -3.24
CA GLU A 134 7.00 20.59 -4.63
C GLU A 134 7.68 19.38 -5.30
N LEU A 135 7.93 18.27 -4.58
CA LEU A 135 8.57 17.04 -5.10
C LEU A 135 9.92 17.23 -5.83
N THR A 136 10.51 18.43 -5.79
CA THR A 136 11.79 18.75 -6.42
C THR A 136 12.76 19.31 -5.38
N GLY A 137 13.65 18.47 -4.88
CA GLY A 137 14.86 18.92 -4.19
C GLY A 137 15.17 18.14 -2.91
N ILE A 138 16.06 17.15 -3.03
CA ILE A 138 16.88 16.74 -1.89
C ILE A 138 17.83 17.90 -1.61
N ALA A 139 17.60 18.63 -0.51
CA ALA A 139 18.58 19.59 -0.07
C ALA A 139 19.89 18.83 0.17
N LYS A 140 20.99 19.30 -0.42
CA LYS A 140 22.32 18.66 -0.32
C LYS A 140 22.82 18.53 1.13
N THR A 141 22.11 19.14 2.08
CA THR A 141 22.39 19.21 3.52
C THR A 141 21.47 18.34 4.38
N SER A 142 20.64 17.47 3.79
CA SER A 142 19.76 16.56 4.54
C SER A 142 20.59 15.50 5.27
N ASP A 143 20.88 15.71 6.56
CA ASP A 143 21.52 14.72 7.41
C ASP A 143 20.51 13.67 7.89
N ILE A 144 20.33 12.64 7.06
CA ILE A 144 19.44 11.51 7.35
C ILE A 144 19.91 10.74 8.60
N ALA A 145 21.22 10.69 8.87
CA ALA A 145 21.75 9.97 10.02
C ALA A 145 21.37 10.67 11.33
N SER A 146 21.58 11.98 11.44
CA SER A 146 21.16 12.76 12.61
C SER A 146 19.63 12.75 12.80
N PHE A 147 18.88 12.82 11.70
CA PHE A 147 17.43 12.63 11.74
C PHE A 147 17.08 11.27 12.34
N TYR A 148 17.67 10.18 11.83
CA TYR A 148 17.37 8.85 12.30
C TYR A 148 17.71 8.68 13.78
N GLU A 149 18.88 9.14 14.25
CA GLU A 149 19.22 9.06 15.67
C GLU A 149 18.25 9.84 16.57
N THR A 150 17.71 10.95 16.09
CA THR A 150 16.71 11.74 16.83
C THR A 150 15.38 10.98 16.97
N TYR A 151 14.94 10.29 15.92
CA TYR A 151 13.62 9.65 15.88
C TYR A 151 13.65 8.16 16.24
N ARG A 152 14.83 7.52 16.28
CA ARG A 152 15.01 6.11 16.65
C ARG A 152 14.30 5.74 17.95
N PRO A 153 14.43 6.49 19.08
CA PRO A 153 13.77 6.11 20.33
C PRO A 153 12.24 6.11 20.23
N LEU A 154 11.68 7.04 19.45
CA LEU A 154 10.24 7.14 19.22
C LEU A 154 9.75 5.98 18.35
N LEU A 155 10.52 5.63 17.30
CA LEU A 155 10.21 4.50 16.43
C LEU A 155 10.25 3.17 17.20
N GLU A 156 11.27 2.96 18.03
CA GLU A 156 11.39 1.77 18.87
C GLU A 156 10.25 1.66 19.89
N ALA A 157 9.82 2.78 20.48
CA ALA A 157 8.68 2.80 21.37
C ALA A 157 7.37 2.45 20.64
N ALA A 158 7.13 3.04 19.47
CA ALA A 158 5.95 2.76 18.66
C ALA A 158 5.92 1.30 18.18
N LEU A 159 7.07 0.74 17.79
CA LEU A 159 7.18 -0.66 17.39
C LEU A 159 6.89 -1.61 18.56
N LYS A 160 7.41 -1.32 19.75
CA LYS A 160 7.11 -2.10 20.96
C LYS A 160 5.63 -2.08 21.30
N ASP A 161 4.98 -0.94 21.17
CA ASP A 161 3.54 -0.83 21.40
C ASP A 161 2.73 -1.61 20.37
N LEU A 162 3.10 -1.55 19.09
CA LEU A 162 2.49 -2.36 18.04
C LEU A 162 2.61 -3.87 18.33
N ILE A 163 3.80 -4.34 18.71
CA ILE A 163 4.04 -5.74 19.07
C ILE A 163 3.15 -6.14 20.25
N ARG A 164 3.10 -5.32 21.30
CA ARG A 164 2.23 -5.56 22.46
C ARG A 164 0.77 -5.71 22.06
N VAL A 165 0.25 -4.84 21.20
CA VAL A 165 -1.15 -4.91 20.72
C VAL A 165 -1.39 -6.22 19.95
N VAL A 166 -0.46 -6.61 19.07
CA VAL A 166 -0.57 -7.87 18.32
C VAL A 166 -0.53 -9.09 19.26
N ASP A 167 0.32 -9.08 20.28
CA ASP A 167 0.40 -10.15 21.27
C ASP A 167 -0.88 -10.24 22.13
N ASP A 168 -1.44 -9.09 22.51
CA ASP A 168 -2.71 -9.00 23.23
C ASP A 168 -3.87 -9.56 22.38
N TRP A 169 -3.90 -9.29 21.07
CA TRP A 169 -4.88 -9.86 20.15
C TRP A 169 -4.75 -11.37 20.04
N ASN A 170 -3.54 -11.89 19.80
CA ASN A 170 -3.31 -13.33 19.67
C ASN A 170 -3.65 -14.09 20.96
N SER A 171 -3.43 -13.48 22.12
CA SER A 171 -3.76 -14.06 23.42
C SER A 171 -5.27 -14.11 23.70
N ASN A 172 -6.05 -13.24 23.06
CA ASN A 172 -7.50 -13.15 23.21
C ASN A 172 -8.29 -13.84 22.08
N ALA A 173 -7.67 -14.13 20.94
CA ALA A 173 -8.31 -14.75 19.77
C ALA A 173 -8.82 -16.20 19.99
N GLY A 174 -8.61 -16.78 21.19
CA GLY A 174 -9.09 -18.12 21.57
C GLY A 174 -10.09 -18.14 22.73
N LYS A 175 -10.62 -16.97 23.15
CA LYS A 175 -11.69 -16.85 24.16
C LYS A 175 -12.98 -16.37 23.50
#